data_AF-A0A935WYI6-F1
#
_entry.id   AF-A0A935WYI6-F1
#
_cell.length_a   1.000
_cell.length_b   1.000
_cell.length_c   1.000
_cell.angle_alpha   90.00
_cell.angle_beta   90.00
_cell.angle_gamma   90.00
#
_symmetry.space_group_name_H-M   'P 1'
#
loop_
_entity.id
_entity.type
_entity.pdbx_description
1 polymer ?
#
loop_
_entity_poly.entity_id
_entity_poly.type
_entity_poly.pdbx_seq_one_letter_code
_entity_poly.pdbx_strand_id
1 'polypeptide(L)'
;MTSFAVASILFALAAVAPSAEGERVAPSEPQLVEVEGTLRSMRGPLNDTSVLMRVERSAPTTAPNLTLHGDRQDLEVELRRLAGARVRVVGMQNDPRRPSPEHVYVERYEILDVGHNEVPRIGHLATLDLDGKARLLFVDERGLAQLLPEGWAKKLRNHAGAKIWLLGTTIEGRLIPKKFAILKPPRPDHAPDAEPERKRMDKDPGK
;
A
#
# COMPACT_ATOMS: atom_id res chain seq x y z
N MET A 1 -53.33 63.12 16.26
CA MET A 1 -52.96 61.99 15.38
C MET A 1 -51.51 61.65 15.66
N THR A 2 -51.28 60.45 16.23
CA THR A 2 -50.10 59.54 16.12
C THR A 2 -48.70 60.19 16.16
N SER A 3 -47.91 60.14 17.24
CA SER A 3 -47.24 58.97 17.88
C SER A 3 -46.35 58.17 16.95
N PHE A 4 -45.02 58.18 17.20
CA PHE A 4 -43.94 57.16 16.95
C PHE A 4 -42.60 57.86 17.30
N ALA A 5 -41.52 57.28 17.82
CA ALA A 5 -41.20 56.07 18.58
C ALA A 5 -39.74 56.28 19.08
N VAL A 6 -39.48 56.10 20.37
CA VAL A 6 -38.62 55.05 20.99
C VAL A 6 -37.15 54.99 20.52
N ALA A 7 -36.29 55.45 21.45
CA ALA A 7 -35.03 54.90 21.95
C ALA A 7 -34.06 54.15 21.02
N SER A 8 -32.81 54.63 20.99
CA SER A 8 -31.61 53.78 20.89
C SER A 8 -30.59 54.23 21.93
N ILE A 9 -30.56 53.53 23.06
CA ILE A 9 -29.43 53.48 23.98
C ILE A 9 -28.54 52.36 23.47
N LEU A 10 -27.27 52.65 23.16
CA LEU A 10 -26.23 51.61 23.22
C LEU A 10 -25.00 52.20 23.90
N PHE A 11 -24.74 51.69 25.10
CA PHE A 11 -23.58 52.00 25.93
C PHE A 11 -22.64 50.78 25.93
N ALA A 12 -21.34 51.08 25.90
CA ALA A 12 -20.20 50.31 26.38
C ALA A 12 -19.79 48.98 25.70
N LEU A 13 -18.68 49.08 24.96
CA LEU A 13 -17.37 48.47 25.26
C LEU A 13 -17.35 47.31 26.28
N ALA A 14 -16.88 46.12 25.85
CA ALA A 14 -16.26 45.14 26.73
C ALA A 14 -15.20 44.30 26.00
N ALA A 15 -13.94 44.54 26.38
CA ALA A 15 -12.77 43.66 26.50
C ALA A 15 -12.49 42.56 25.45
N VAL A 16 -11.33 42.71 24.80
CA VAL A 16 -10.49 41.59 24.34
C VAL A 16 -9.90 40.88 25.57
N ALA A 17 -10.06 39.56 25.64
CA ALA A 17 -9.24 38.69 26.49
C ALA A 17 -8.75 37.49 25.65
N PRO A 18 -7.44 37.16 25.66
CA PRO A 18 -6.91 35.96 25.02
C PRO A 18 -6.93 34.79 26.01
N SER A 19 -7.75 33.77 25.76
CA SER A 19 -7.70 32.52 26.52
C SER A 19 -7.22 31.38 25.63
N ALA A 20 -5.91 31.11 25.75
CA ALA A 20 -5.30 29.86 25.38
C ALA A 20 -5.59 28.83 26.47
N GLU A 21 -6.62 27.99 26.29
CA GLU A 21 -6.79 26.73 27.01
C GLU A 21 -7.35 25.70 26.04
N GLY A 22 -6.78 24.49 26.06
CA GLY A 22 -6.86 23.49 25.02
C GLY A 22 -8.27 23.24 24.46
N GLU A 23 -8.46 23.71 23.22
CA GLU A 23 -9.56 23.29 22.38
C GLU A 23 -9.39 21.79 22.14
N ARG A 24 -10.13 20.97 22.90
CA ARG A 24 -10.37 19.57 22.54
C ARG A 24 -11.14 19.61 21.24
N VAL A 25 -10.42 19.65 20.12
CA VAL A 25 -10.97 19.38 18.80
C VAL A 25 -11.69 18.05 18.94
N ALA A 26 -13.02 18.08 18.86
CA ALA A 26 -13.82 16.86 18.89
C ALA A 26 -13.24 15.90 17.84
N PRO A 27 -13.08 14.60 18.16
CA PRO A 27 -12.57 13.65 17.18
C PRO A 27 -13.45 13.77 15.94
N SER A 28 -12.86 14.20 14.84
CA SER A 28 -13.54 14.36 13.57
C SER A 28 -14.21 13.04 13.20
N GLU A 29 -15.41 13.09 12.64
CA GLU A 29 -16.15 11.87 12.29
C GLU A 29 -15.33 10.98 11.35
N PRO A 30 -15.48 9.64 11.45
CA PRO A 30 -14.87 8.71 10.50
C PRO A 30 -15.25 9.09 9.07
N GLN A 31 -14.24 9.24 8.21
CA GLN A 31 -14.43 9.74 6.85
C GLN A 31 -13.75 8.82 5.83
N LEU A 32 -14.51 8.37 4.83
CA LEU A 32 -13.95 7.69 3.67
C LEU A 32 -13.19 8.70 2.81
N VAL A 33 -11.95 8.37 2.46
CA VAL A 33 -11.07 9.22 1.65
C VAL A 33 -10.46 8.47 0.49
N GLU A 34 -10.20 9.21 -0.60
CA GLU A 34 -9.40 8.76 -1.73
C GLU A 34 -8.22 9.72 -1.90
N VAL A 35 -7.00 9.18 -1.81
CA VAL A 35 -5.79 10.00 -1.78
C VAL A 35 -4.73 9.41 -2.70
N GLU A 36 -4.08 10.27 -3.46
CA GLU A 36 -2.94 9.92 -4.30
C GLU A 36 -1.65 10.48 -3.68
N GLY A 37 -0.61 9.65 -3.65
CA GLY A 37 0.66 10.06 -3.09
C GLY A 37 1.77 9.03 -3.26
N THR A 38 2.99 9.44 -2.91
CA THR A 38 4.17 8.58 -2.94
C THR A 38 4.44 7.98 -1.57
N LEU A 39 4.63 6.65 -1.51
CA LEU A 39 4.90 5.94 -0.28
C LEU A 39 6.37 6.02 0.13
N ARG A 40 6.59 6.07 1.44
CA ARG A 40 7.88 6.05 2.11
C ARG A 40 7.82 5.10 3.29
N SER A 41 8.87 4.31 3.46
CA SER A 41 9.04 3.51 4.66
C SER A 41 9.75 4.32 5.73
N MET A 42 9.21 4.34 6.95
CA MET A 42 9.90 4.88 8.12
C MET A 42 10.17 3.77 9.11
N ARG A 43 11.40 3.72 9.62
CA ARG A 43 11.76 2.87 10.75
C ARG A 43 11.51 3.64 12.04
N GLY A 44 10.57 3.15 12.84
CA GLY A 44 10.28 3.66 14.17
C GLY A 44 11.31 3.23 15.21
N PRO A 45 11.27 3.84 16.42
CA PRO A 45 12.22 3.58 17.50
C PRO A 45 12.18 2.15 18.05
N LEU A 46 11.10 1.40 17.83
CA LEU A 46 10.93 0.00 18.27
C LEU A 46 11.12 -1.03 17.13
N ASN A 47 11.84 -0.68 16.06
CA ASN A 47 11.90 -1.45 14.80
C ASN A 47 10.55 -1.62 14.07
N ASP A 48 9.49 -0.98 14.55
CA ASP A 48 8.23 -0.93 13.83
C ASP A 48 8.38 -0.12 12.55
N THR A 49 8.11 -0.75 11.41
CA THR A 49 8.14 -0.09 10.11
C THR A 49 6.74 0.47 9.83
N SER A 50 6.62 1.80 9.81
CA SER A 50 5.39 2.48 9.40
C SER A 50 5.48 2.89 7.93
N VAL A 51 4.33 2.94 7.27
CA VAL A 51 4.22 3.46 5.91
C VAL A 51 3.71 4.87 5.97
N LEU A 52 4.53 5.82 5.51
CA LEU A 52 4.10 7.19 5.28
C LEU A 52 3.75 7.38 3.81
N MET A 53 2.70 8.13 3.54
CA MET A 53 2.37 8.62 2.22
C MET A 53 2.52 10.14 2.21
N ARG A 54 3.33 10.65 1.27
CA ARG A 54 3.34 12.07 0.95
C ARG A 54 2.20 12.34 -0.03
N VAL A 55 1.24 13.16 0.38
CA VAL A 55 0.05 13.47 -0.42
C VAL A 55 0.43 14.37 -1.59
N GLU A 56 -0.03 14.01 -2.79
CA GLU A 56 0.15 14.79 -4.02
C GLU A 56 -1.20 15.30 -4.54
N ARG A 57 -2.24 14.49 -4.39
CA ARG A 57 -3.62 14.83 -4.69
C ARG A 57 -4.53 14.26 -3.62
N SER A 58 -5.44 15.07 -3.09
CA SER A 58 -6.43 14.62 -2.13
C SER A 58 -7.79 15.21 -2.41
N ALA A 59 -8.81 14.39 -2.19
CA ALA A 59 -10.11 14.83 -1.72
C ALA A 59 -10.50 13.85 -0.61
N PRO A 60 -10.69 14.27 0.66
CA PRO A 60 -10.78 15.62 1.25
C PRO A 60 -9.69 15.97 2.30
N THR A 61 -8.59 15.21 2.41
CA THR A 61 -7.59 15.42 3.49
C THR A 61 -6.80 16.73 3.37
N THR A 62 -6.53 17.38 4.51
CA THR A 62 -5.66 18.56 4.65
C THR A 62 -4.23 18.22 5.09
N ALA A 63 -3.99 16.99 5.56
CA ALA A 63 -2.67 16.58 6.04
C ALA A 63 -1.72 16.30 4.85
N PRO A 64 -0.51 16.91 4.82
CA PRO A 64 0.45 16.72 3.72
C PRO A 64 1.13 15.35 3.76
N ASN A 65 1.15 14.70 4.92
CA ASN A 65 1.64 13.34 5.10
C ASN A 65 0.60 12.53 5.86
N LEU A 66 0.39 11.29 5.43
CA LEU A 66 -0.51 10.34 6.08
C LEU A 66 0.27 9.10 6.49
N THR A 67 0.01 8.59 7.69
CA THR A 67 0.44 7.26 8.10
C THR A 67 -0.62 6.26 7.66
N LEU A 68 -0.22 5.32 6.80
CA LEU A 68 -1.10 4.29 6.29
C LEU A 68 -1.06 3.05 7.18
N HIS A 69 -2.24 2.47 7.40
CA HIS A 69 -2.45 1.21 8.10
C HIS A 69 -3.27 0.32 7.18
N GLY A 70 -2.87 -0.92 6.94
CA GLY A 70 -3.74 -1.88 6.27
C GLY A 70 -4.94 -2.21 7.15
N ASP A 71 -6.14 -2.27 6.56
CA ASP A 71 -7.32 -2.82 7.23
C ASP A 71 -7.13 -4.30 7.66
N ARG A 72 -6.23 -4.99 6.96
CA ARG A 72 -5.80 -6.37 7.16
C ARG A 72 -4.27 -6.46 7.19
N GLN A 73 -3.74 -7.47 7.89
CA GLN A 73 -2.30 -7.66 8.05
C GLN A 73 -1.55 -7.91 6.72
N ASP A 74 -2.19 -8.59 5.75
CA ASP A 74 -1.57 -8.81 4.44
C ASP A 74 -1.46 -7.52 3.64
N LEU A 75 -2.47 -6.66 3.72
CA LEU A 75 -2.46 -5.33 3.10
C LEU A 75 -1.37 -4.43 3.70
N GLU A 76 -1.22 -4.46 5.02
CA GLU A 76 -0.13 -3.77 5.73
C GLU A 76 1.26 -4.18 5.19
N VAL A 77 1.46 -5.47 4.94
CA VAL A 77 2.71 -5.99 4.35
C VAL A 77 2.89 -5.53 2.90
N GLU A 78 1.82 -5.54 2.10
CA GLU A 78 1.85 -5.06 0.71
C GLU A 78 2.23 -3.57 0.65
N LEU A 79 1.62 -2.72 1.48
CA LEU A 79 1.90 -1.28 1.54
C LEU A 79 3.38 -1.00 1.89
N ARG A 80 3.98 -1.75 2.80
CA ARG A 80 5.40 -1.60 3.16
C ARG A 80 6.33 -1.91 1.99
N ARG A 81 5.96 -2.87 1.13
CA ARG A 81 6.73 -3.29 -0.05
C ARG A 81 6.59 -2.32 -1.24
N LEU A 82 5.67 -1.37 -1.13
CA LEU A 82 5.43 -0.32 -2.13
C LEU A 82 6.18 0.98 -1.82
N ALA A 83 7.14 0.98 -0.89
CA ALA A 83 7.97 2.15 -0.64
C ALA A 83 8.65 2.65 -1.94
N GLY A 84 8.47 3.94 -2.23
CA GLY A 84 8.93 4.58 -3.46
C GLY A 84 7.92 4.57 -4.61
N ALA A 85 6.85 3.77 -4.53
CA ALA A 85 5.78 3.79 -5.52
C ALA A 85 4.80 4.94 -5.25
N ARG A 86 4.24 5.48 -6.34
CA ARG A 86 3.08 6.37 -6.30
C ARG A 86 1.82 5.52 -6.40
N VAL A 87 0.91 5.74 -5.46
CA VAL A 87 -0.31 4.94 -5.30
C VAL A 87 -1.52 5.84 -5.15
N ARG A 88 -2.68 5.30 -5.49
CA ARG A 88 -3.99 5.79 -5.06
C ARG A 88 -4.47 4.87 -3.95
N VAL A 89 -4.85 5.42 -2.81
CA VAL A 89 -5.40 4.66 -1.68
C VAL A 89 -6.84 5.07 -1.44
N VAL A 90 -7.67 4.10 -1.10
CA VAL A 90 -9.03 4.33 -0.58
C VAL A 90 -9.07 3.73 0.81
N GLY A 91 -9.56 4.51 1.78
CA GLY A 91 -9.59 4.08 3.17
C GLY A 91 -10.29 5.06 4.10
N MET A 92 -10.28 4.75 5.39
CA MET A 92 -10.96 5.51 6.45
C MET A 92 -9.98 6.40 7.22
N GLN A 93 -10.25 7.70 7.26
CA GLN A 93 -9.64 8.66 8.20
C GLN A 93 -10.46 8.78 9.48
N ASN A 94 -9.82 9.20 10.58
CA ASN A 94 -10.45 9.31 11.90
C ASN A 94 -11.15 8.01 12.36
N ASP A 95 -10.59 6.87 11.99
CA ASP A 95 -11.11 5.57 12.39
C ASP A 95 -11.09 5.43 13.94
N PRO A 96 -12.11 4.84 14.60
CA PRO A 96 -12.15 4.70 16.05
C PRO A 96 -10.93 3.97 16.65
N ARG A 97 -10.27 3.10 15.87
CA ARG A 97 -9.02 2.43 16.29
C ARG A 97 -7.87 3.41 16.48
N ARG A 98 -7.88 4.52 15.73
CA ARG A 98 -6.91 5.61 15.84
C ARG A 98 -7.52 6.93 15.31
N PRO A 99 -8.24 7.68 16.17
CA PRO A 99 -8.99 8.85 15.77
C PRO A 99 -8.06 10.04 15.52
N SER A 100 -7.43 10.08 14.34
CA SER A 100 -6.57 11.16 13.89
C SER A 100 -6.67 11.34 12.37
N PRO A 101 -6.70 12.59 11.87
CA PRO A 101 -6.75 12.88 10.43
C PRO A 101 -5.43 12.52 9.72
N GLU A 102 -4.33 12.33 10.46
CA GLU A 102 -3.04 11.92 9.89
C GLU A 102 -2.96 10.41 9.64
N HIS A 103 -3.96 9.65 10.06
CA HIS A 103 -3.99 8.20 9.96
C HIS A 103 -5.09 7.74 9.00
N VAL A 104 -4.74 6.84 8.08
CA VAL A 104 -5.67 6.23 7.14
C VAL A 104 -5.62 4.71 7.29
N TYR A 105 -6.76 4.09 7.56
CA TYR A 105 -6.94 2.65 7.42
C TYR A 105 -7.34 2.32 5.99
N VAL A 106 -6.37 1.82 5.22
CA VAL A 106 -6.49 1.53 3.80
C VAL A 106 -7.33 0.28 3.62
N GLU A 107 -8.37 0.36 2.79
CA GLU A 107 -9.20 -0.76 2.35
C GLU A 107 -8.67 -1.35 1.03
N ARG A 108 -8.24 -0.46 0.12
CA ARG A 108 -7.66 -0.85 -1.17
C ARG A 108 -6.68 0.19 -1.67
N TYR A 109 -5.81 -0.23 -2.58
CA TYR A 109 -4.90 0.66 -3.28
C TYR A 109 -4.78 0.28 -4.76
N GLU A 110 -4.33 1.23 -5.56
CA GLU A 110 -3.93 1.07 -6.96
C GLU A 110 -2.52 1.63 -7.13
N ILE A 111 -1.64 0.90 -7.83
CA ILE A 111 -0.29 1.38 -8.13
C ILE A 111 -0.35 2.24 -9.38
N LEU A 112 -0.06 3.53 -9.23
CA LEU A 112 -0.08 4.49 -10.34
C LEU A 112 1.28 4.62 -11.03
N ASP A 113 2.37 4.42 -10.30
CA ASP A 113 3.74 4.49 -10.82
C ASP A 113 4.72 3.79 -9.87
N VAL A 114 5.67 3.02 -10.39
CA VAL A 114 6.79 2.44 -9.61
C VAL A 114 8.13 3.11 -9.89
N GLY A 115 8.09 4.27 -10.56
CA GLY A 115 9.22 5.11 -10.90
C GLY A 115 9.31 5.37 -12.40
N HIS A 116 9.63 6.60 -12.78
CA HIS A 116 9.76 7.05 -14.18
C HIS A 116 8.49 6.91 -15.02
N ASN A 117 7.29 7.10 -14.43
CA ASN A 117 5.99 6.95 -15.10
C ASN A 117 5.76 5.52 -15.64
N GLU A 118 6.29 4.51 -14.96
CA GLU A 118 6.11 3.10 -15.31
C GLU A 118 4.92 2.52 -14.51
N VAL A 119 3.78 2.28 -15.17
CA VAL A 119 2.60 1.65 -14.56
C VAL A 119 2.75 0.12 -14.62
N PRO A 120 2.81 -0.59 -13.48
CA PRO A 120 2.96 -2.03 -13.49
C PRO A 120 1.63 -2.76 -13.67
N ARG A 121 1.71 -4.01 -14.13
CA ARG A 121 0.61 -4.97 -14.05
C ARG A 121 0.68 -5.70 -12.71
N ILE A 122 -0.47 -5.85 -12.05
CA ILE A 122 -0.59 -6.61 -10.80
C ILE A 122 -1.16 -7.98 -11.12
N GLY A 123 -0.65 -9.01 -10.44
CA GLY A 123 -1.11 -10.38 -10.64
C GLY A 123 -0.41 -11.37 -9.72
N HIS A 124 -0.60 -12.65 -10.03
CA HIS A 124 -0.02 -13.76 -9.29
C HIS A 124 0.90 -14.59 -10.19
N LEU A 125 1.90 -15.18 -9.57
CA LEU A 125 2.71 -16.21 -10.21
C LEU A 125 2.03 -17.57 -10.04
N ALA A 126 1.92 -18.32 -11.14
CA ALA A 126 1.42 -19.68 -11.12
C ALA A 126 2.38 -20.61 -11.89
N THR A 127 2.34 -21.89 -11.58
CA THR A 127 3.08 -22.92 -12.31
C THR A 127 2.13 -23.74 -13.17
N LEU A 128 2.57 -24.10 -14.36
CA LEU A 128 1.87 -24.98 -15.29
C LEU A 128 2.83 -26.07 -15.73
N ASP A 129 2.44 -27.33 -15.62
CA ASP A 129 3.16 -28.42 -16.27
C ASP A 129 2.79 -28.45 -17.76
N LEU A 130 3.78 -28.24 -18.62
CA LEU A 130 3.64 -28.32 -20.07
C LEU A 130 4.76 -29.18 -20.60
N ASP A 131 4.43 -30.29 -21.27
CA ASP A 131 5.39 -31.24 -21.85
C ASP A 131 6.39 -31.80 -20.82
N GLY A 132 5.92 -32.06 -19.59
CA GLY A 132 6.76 -32.57 -18.49
C GLY A 132 7.73 -31.53 -17.93
N LYS A 133 7.50 -30.24 -18.21
CA LYS A 133 8.30 -29.12 -17.71
C LYS A 133 7.43 -28.11 -16.99
N ALA A 134 7.80 -27.79 -15.76
CA ALA A 134 7.18 -26.69 -15.01
C ALA A 134 7.50 -25.33 -15.66
N ARG A 135 6.47 -24.69 -16.21
CA ARG A 135 6.47 -23.34 -16.77
C ARG A 135 5.88 -22.36 -15.76
N LEU A 136 6.37 -21.13 -15.79
CA LEU A 136 5.87 -20.06 -14.94
C LEU A 136 4.90 -19.17 -15.73
N LEU A 137 3.76 -18.87 -15.13
CA LEU A 137 2.72 -18.00 -15.64
C LEU A 137 2.63 -16.75 -14.76
N PHE A 138 2.36 -15.62 -15.41
CA PHE A 138 1.80 -14.44 -14.75
C PHE A 138 0.31 -14.41 -15.03
N VAL A 139 -0.51 -14.43 -13.98
CA VAL A 139 -1.97 -14.33 -14.04
C VAL A 139 -2.36 -12.97 -13.49
N ASP A 140 -2.82 -12.07 -14.34
CA ASP A 140 -3.22 -10.74 -13.88
C ASP A 140 -4.53 -10.75 -13.08
N GLU A 141 -4.90 -9.61 -12.50
CA GLU A 141 -6.13 -9.47 -11.69
C GLU A 141 -7.42 -9.72 -12.47
N ARG A 142 -7.36 -9.74 -13.81
CA ARG A 142 -8.50 -10.09 -14.68
C ARG A 142 -8.55 -11.58 -15.02
N GLY A 143 -7.59 -12.36 -14.52
CA GLY A 143 -7.46 -13.79 -14.79
C GLY A 143 -6.76 -14.13 -16.11
N LEU A 144 -6.16 -13.15 -16.80
CA LEU A 144 -5.44 -13.43 -18.03
C LEU A 144 -4.06 -14.01 -17.70
N ALA A 145 -3.84 -15.27 -18.10
CA ALA A 145 -2.58 -15.98 -17.91
C ALA A 145 -1.64 -15.74 -19.10
N GLN A 146 -0.38 -15.40 -18.82
CA GLN A 146 0.67 -15.22 -19.82
C GLN A 146 1.93 -15.98 -19.39
N LEU A 147 2.50 -16.75 -20.31
CA LEU A 147 3.75 -17.46 -20.06
C LEU A 147 4.89 -16.47 -19.87
N LEU A 148 5.64 -16.64 -18.79
CA LEU A 148 6.87 -15.90 -18.57
C LEU A 148 8.02 -16.56 -19.35
N PRO A 149 8.97 -15.76 -19.89
CA PRO A 149 10.15 -16.29 -20.56
C PRO A 149 10.96 -17.23 -19.64
N GLU A 150 11.60 -18.25 -20.20
CA GLU A 150 12.31 -19.28 -19.42
C GLU A 150 13.40 -18.71 -18.51
N GLY A 151 14.10 -17.65 -18.95
CA GLY A 151 15.12 -16.99 -18.15
C GLY A 151 14.61 -16.42 -16.81
N TRP A 152 13.30 -16.16 -16.71
CA TRP A 152 12.65 -15.69 -15.49
C TRP A 152 12.24 -16.83 -14.56
N ALA A 153 12.00 -18.03 -15.10
CA ALA A 153 11.60 -19.19 -14.31
C ALA A 153 12.62 -19.49 -13.21
N LYS A 154 13.93 -19.40 -13.49
CA LYS A 154 14.96 -19.62 -12.47
C LYS A 154 14.90 -18.61 -11.32
N LYS A 155 14.57 -17.35 -11.59
CA LYS A 155 14.51 -16.28 -10.57
C LYS A 155 13.22 -16.33 -9.74
N LEU A 156 12.14 -16.84 -10.32
CA LEU A 156 10.79 -16.71 -9.77
C LEU A 156 10.15 -18.03 -9.35
N ARG A 157 10.76 -19.19 -9.62
CA ARG A 157 10.19 -20.51 -9.29
C ARG A 157 9.81 -20.64 -7.81
N ASN A 158 10.66 -20.16 -6.92
CA ASN A 158 10.43 -20.20 -5.46
C ASN A 158 9.38 -19.18 -4.98
N HIS A 159 8.77 -18.46 -5.91
CA HIS A 159 7.74 -17.46 -5.67
C HIS A 159 6.42 -17.82 -6.37
N ALA A 160 6.25 -19.08 -6.80
CA ALA A 160 4.96 -19.57 -7.27
C ALA A 160 3.89 -19.38 -6.19
N GLY A 161 2.77 -18.75 -6.54
CA GLY A 161 1.71 -18.32 -5.62
C GLY A 161 1.86 -16.90 -5.07
N ALA A 162 2.99 -16.21 -5.32
CA ALA A 162 3.19 -14.84 -4.87
C ALA A 162 2.31 -13.85 -5.64
N LYS A 163 1.80 -12.83 -4.94
CA LYS A 163 1.29 -11.61 -5.58
C LYS A 163 2.47 -10.73 -5.95
N ILE A 164 2.54 -10.29 -7.19
CA ILE A 164 3.62 -9.45 -7.71
C ILE A 164 3.07 -8.24 -8.45
N TRP A 165 3.89 -7.22 -8.57
CA TRP A 165 3.77 -6.27 -9.67
C TRP A 165 4.85 -6.58 -10.71
N LEU A 166 4.52 -6.39 -11.98
CA LEU A 166 5.37 -6.73 -13.12
C LEU A 166 5.35 -5.58 -14.12
N LEU A 167 6.54 -5.10 -14.49
CA LEU A 167 6.74 -4.19 -15.62
C LEU A 167 7.27 -4.97 -16.80
N GLY A 168 6.71 -4.73 -17.97
CA GLY A 168 7.13 -5.37 -19.20
C GLY A 168 6.36 -4.84 -20.40
N THR A 169 6.76 -5.25 -21.59
CA THR A 169 6.06 -4.96 -22.83
C THR A 169 5.44 -6.23 -23.38
N THR A 170 4.31 -6.09 -24.06
CA THR A 170 3.72 -7.19 -24.83
C THR A 170 4.18 -7.05 -26.26
N ILE A 171 4.91 -8.06 -26.77
CA ILE A 171 5.35 -8.13 -28.16
C ILE A 171 4.71 -9.39 -28.75
N GLU A 172 3.91 -9.24 -29.80
CA GLU A 172 3.25 -10.38 -30.48
C GLU A 172 2.47 -11.29 -29.50
N GLY A 173 1.77 -10.67 -28.53
CA GLY A 173 1.00 -11.40 -27.51
C GLY A 173 1.83 -12.04 -26.39
N ARG A 174 3.16 -11.89 -26.40
CA ARG A 174 4.06 -12.42 -25.37
C ARG A 174 4.52 -11.33 -24.43
N LEU A 175 4.45 -11.60 -23.13
CA LEU A 175 4.95 -10.72 -22.09
C LEU A 175 6.47 -10.81 -22.02
N ILE A 176 7.14 -9.69 -22.22
CA ILE A 176 8.59 -9.54 -22.05
C ILE A 176 8.81 -8.71 -20.79
N PRO A 177 9.08 -9.36 -19.63
CA PRO A 177 9.21 -8.65 -18.38
C PRO A 177 10.57 -7.94 -18.29
N LYS A 178 10.55 -6.72 -17.74
CA LYS A 178 11.70 -5.85 -17.52
C LYS A 178 12.07 -5.78 -16.03
N LYS A 179 11.07 -5.59 -15.16
CA LYS A 179 11.24 -5.49 -13.70
C LYS A 179 10.03 -6.11 -12.99
N PHE A 180 10.22 -6.48 -11.73
CA PHE A 180 9.15 -6.96 -10.87
C PHE A 180 9.49 -6.67 -9.41
N ALA A 181 8.48 -6.74 -8.54
CA ALA A 181 8.71 -7.05 -7.14
C ALA A 181 7.57 -7.87 -6.55
N ILE A 182 7.88 -8.54 -5.44
CA ILE A 182 6.95 -9.35 -4.68
C ILE A 182 6.18 -8.43 -3.73
N LEU A 183 4.86 -8.34 -3.94
CA LEU A 183 3.93 -7.64 -3.06
C LEU A 183 3.56 -8.52 -1.87
N LYS A 184 3.26 -9.79 -2.13
CA LYS A 184 2.91 -10.78 -1.11
C LYS A 184 3.64 -12.09 -1.42
N PRO A 185 4.46 -12.62 -0.49
CA PRO A 185 5.11 -13.91 -0.69
C PRO A 185 4.06 -15.02 -0.82
N PRO A 186 4.42 -16.16 -1.42
CA PRO A 186 3.50 -17.29 -1.48
C PRO A 186 3.19 -17.79 -0.08
N ARG A 187 2.00 -18.40 0.09
CA ARG A 187 1.70 -19.10 1.34
C ARG A 187 2.71 -20.25 1.53
N PRO A 188 3.12 -20.57 2.77
CA PRO A 188 4.08 -21.65 3.02
C PRO A 188 3.66 -22.97 2.37
N ASP A 189 2.35 -23.21 2.37
CA ASP A 189 1.65 -24.38 1.83
C ASP A 189 1.56 -24.39 0.28
N HIS A 190 2.11 -23.38 -0.40
CA HIS A 190 2.19 -23.29 -1.88
C HIS A 190 3.62 -23.20 -2.40
N ALA A 191 4.64 -23.34 -1.54
CA ALA A 191 6.01 -23.47 -2.01
C ALA A 191 6.15 -24.80 -2.76
N PRO A 192 6.52 -24.80 -4.07
CA PRO A 192 6.77 -26.03 -4.79
C PRO A 192 7.98 -26.69 -4.13
N ASP A 193 7.75 -27.81 -3.45
CA ASP A 193 8.73 -28.66 -2.75
C ASP A 193 10.08 -27.97 -2.57
N ALA A 194 10.16 -27.13 -1.53
CA ALA A 194 11.45 -26.69 -1.04
C ALA A 194 12.20 -27.96 -0.62
N GLU A 195 13.02 -28.48 -1.54
CA GLU A 195 13.87 -29.63 -1.29
C GLU A 195 14.56 -29.35 0.05
N PRO A 196 14.31 -30.16 1.10
CA PRO A 196 14.90 -29.91 2.38
C PRO A 196 16.40 -29.92 2.14
N GLU A 197 17.09 -28.83 2.50
CA GLU A 197 18.54 -28.78 2.50
C GLU A 197 19.03 -29.99 3.28
N ARG A 198 19.37 -31.06 2.55
CA ARG A 198 20.05 -32.20 3.11
C ARG A 198 21.38 -31.62 3.55
N LYS A 199 21.49 -31.35 4.85
CA LYS A 199 22.76 -31.10 5.53
C LYS A 199 23.73 -32.16 5.01
N ARG A 200 24.62 -31.75 4.11
CA ARG A 200 25.81 -32.52 3.76
C ARG A 200 26.73 -32.46 4.97
N MET A 201 26.42 -33.27 5.99
CA MET A 201 27.46 -33.78 6.88
C MET A 201 28.09 -34.96 6.15
N ASP A 202 29.00 -34.62 5.23
CA ASP A 202 30.01 -35.55 4.76
C ASP A 202 31.31 -34.76 4.59
N LYS A 203 32.14 -34.92 5.61
CA LYS A 203 33.61 -34.86 5.63
C LYS A 203 34.01 -35.46 6.96
N ASP A 204 34.90 -36.42 7.09
CA ASP A 204 35.50 -37.45 6.25
C ASP A 204 36.26 -38.33 7.28
N PRO A 205 36.66 -39.56 6.96
CA PRO A 205 37.15 -40.55 7.91
C PRO A 205 38.63 -40.32 8.24
N GLY A 206 39.03 -40.71 9.45
CA GLY A 206 40.44 -40.93 9.76
C GLY A 206 40.89 -40.45 11.14
N LYS A 207 40.75 -41.31 12.14
CA LYS A 207 41.88 -41.93 12.86
C LYS A 207 41.37 -43.02 13.80
#